data_AF-A0A3N7K5K0-F1
#
_entry.id   AF-A0A3N7K5K0-F1
#
_cell.length_a   1.000
_cell.length_b   1.000
_cell.length_c   1.000
_cell.angle_alpha   90.00
_cell.angle_beta   90.00
_cell.angle_gamma   90.00
#
_symmetry.space_group_name_H-M   'P 1'
#
loop_
_entity.id
_entity.type
_entity.pdbx_description
1 polymer ?
#
loop_
_entity_poly.entity_id
_entity_poly.type
_entity_poly.pdbx_seq_one_letter_code
_entity_poly.pdbx_strand_id
1 'polypeptide(L)' 'MIVCVCRRISDHQIRQAAADGAVSLECLQFDLGVATQCGRCADCASKVLCDARAAQAPVAAHANVQVMRPQMA' A
#
# COMPACT_ATOMS: atom_id res chain seq x y z
N MET A 1 -8.13 -6.30 12.76
CA MET A 1 -7.36 -7.50 13.13
C MET A 1 -5.93 -7.13 13.55
N ILE A 2 -5.40 -7.76 14.60
CA ILE A 2 -3.96 -7.68 14.91
C ILE A 2 -3.21 -8.64 13.99
N VAL A 3 -2.27 -8.10 13.21
CA VAL A 3 -1.42 -8.86 12.27
C VAL A 3 -0.11 -9.25 12.95
N CYS A 4 0.50 -8.35 13.73
CA CYS A 4 1.72 -8.62 14.49
C CYS A 4 1.48 -8.46 15.99
N VAL A 5 1.47 -9.57 16.72
CA VAL A 5 1.30 -9.57 18.18
C VAL A 5 2.53 -8.96 18.88
N CYS A 6 3.73 -9.33 18.41
CA CYS A 6 5.02 -8.87 18.93
C CYS A 6 5.15 -7.34 19.04
N ARG A 7 4.72 -6.61 18.01
CA ARG A 7 4.81 -5.14 17.94
C ARG A 7 3.45 -4.45 17.96
N ARG A 8 2.38 -5.21 18.22
CA ARG A 8 0.98 -4.75 18.26
C ARG A 8 0.56 -3.97 17.00
N ILE A 9 0.88 -4.50 15.83
CA ILE A 9 0.52 -3.90 14.53
C ILE A 9 -0.77 -4.51 14.01
N SER A 10 -1.73 -3.66 13.67
CA SER A 10 -3.02 -4.01 13.09
C SER A 10 -3.03 -3.96 11.57
N ASP A 11 -4.01 -4.62 10.95
CA ASP A 11 -4.23 -4.53 9.50
C ASP A 11 -4.49 -3.09 9.04
N HIS A 12 -5.21 -2.30 9.86
CA HIS A 12 -5.49 -0.89 9.56
C HIS A 12 -4.19 -0.09 9.43
N GLN A 13 -3.22 -0.30 10.33
CA GLN A 13 -1.92 0.38 10.25
C GLN A 13 -1.15 -0.01 8.99
N ILE A 14 -1.22 -1.27 8.56
CA ILE A 14 -0.58 -1.72 7.32
C ILE A 14 -1.27 -1.11 6.10
N ARG A 15 -2.60 -1.05 6.09
CA ARG A 15 -3.38 -0.39 5.02
C ARG A 15 -3.09 1.11 4.94
N GLN A 16 -2.93 1.77 6.08
CA GLN A 16 -2.54 3.18 6.13
C GLN A 16 -1.13 3.38 5.57
N ALA A 17 -0.16 2.58 6.00
CA ALA A 17 1.19 2.63 5.44
C ALA A 17 1.21 2.37 3.92
N ALA A 18 0.34 1.49 3.42
CA ALA A 18 0.16 1.27 1.98
C ALA A 18 -0.35 2.54 1.27
N ALA A 19 -1.36 3.22 1.85
CA ALA A 19 -1.87 4.49 1.34
C ALA A 19 -0.83 5.62 1.39
N ASP A 20 0.08 5.57 2.37
CA ASP A 20 1.21 6.50 2.52
C ASP A 20 2.40 6.14 1.61
N GLY A 21 2.30 5.06 0.82
CA GLY A 21 3.27 4.71 -0.22
C GLY A 21 4.16 3.50 0.06
N ALA A 22 3.92 2.73 1.13
CA ALA A 22 4.65 1.49 1.38
C ALA A 22 4.40 0.50 0.23
N VAL A 23 5.48 -0.03 -0.36
CA VAL A 23 5.41 -0.96 -1.51
C VAL A 23 5.94 -2.35 -1.22
N SER A 24 6.59 -2.57 -0.08
CA SER A 24 7.16 -3.85 0.28
C SER A 24 7.13 -4.11 1.79
N LEU A 25 7.43 -5.35 2.18
CA LEU A 25 7.53 -5.72 3.58
C LEU A 25 8.67 -4.96 4.27
N GLU A 26 9.77 -4.66 3.57
CA GLU A 26 10.87 -3.84 4.10
C GLU A 26 10.40 -2.43 4.47
N CYS A 27 9.54 -1.80 3.66
CA CYS A 27 8.93 -0.51 4.02
C CYS A 27 8.15 -0.64 5.33
N LEU A 28 7.30 -1.66 5.45
CA LEU A 28 6.53 -1.88 6.68
C LEU A 28 7.42 -2.20 7.90
N GLN A 29 8.52 -2.92 7.70
CA GLN A 29 9.50 -3.21 8.76
C GLN A 29 10.15 -1.92 9.24
N PHE A 30 10.50 -1.02 8.33
CA PHE A 30 11.09 0.28 8.65
C PHE A 30 10.09 1.19 9.38
N ASP A 31 8.88 1.34 8.84
CA ASP A 31 7.89 2.30 9.35
C ASP A 31 7.16 1.80 10.61
N LEU A 32 6.81 0.51 10.66
CA LEU A 32 5.94 -0.06 11.69
C LEU A 32 6.65 -1.05 12.61
N GLY A 33 7.86 -1.50 12.25
CA GLY A 33 8.54 -2.60 12.96
C GLY A 33 7.86 -3.97 12.79
N VAL A 34 6.95 -4.12 11.82
CA VAL A 34 6.27 -5.41 11.59
C VAL A 34 7.29 -6.49 11.26
N ALA A 35 7.08 -7.73 11.72
CA ALA A 35 7.98 -8.87 11.47
C ALA A 35 9.43 -8.77 12.02
N THR A 36 9.82 -7.68 12.69
CA THR A 36 11.21 -7.50 13.20
C THR A 36 11.50 -8.15 14.57
N GLN A 37 10.64 -9.06 15.05
CA GLN A 37 10.89 -9.85 16.27
C GLN A 37 10.88 -11.34 15.94
N CYS A 38 9.71 -12.00 15.97
CA CYS A 38 9.63 -13.44 15.72
C CYS A 38 9.44 -13.81 14.23
N GLY A 39 9.22 -12.82 13.36
CA GLY A 39 9.02 -13.01 11.91
C GLY A 39 7.70 -13.66 11.48
N ARG A 40 6.97 -14.34 12.35
CA ARG A 40 5.80 -15.19 12.00
C ARG A 40 4.64 -14.48 11.31
N CYS A 41 4.58 -13.16 11.38
CA CYS A 41 3.53 -12.36 10.73
C CYS A 41 3.89 -11.89 9.31
N ALA A 42 5.11 -12.16 8.81
CA ALA A 42 5.61 -11.64 7.53
C ALA A 42 4.66 -11.91 6.37
N ASP A 43 4.26 -13.17 6.15
CA ASP A 43 3.34 -13.53 5.04
C ASP A 43 1.96 -12.87 5.17
N CYS A 44 1.46 -12.75 6.41
CA CYS A 44 0.18 -12.10 6.67
C CYS A 44 0.26 -10.58 6.39
N ALA A 45 1.32 -9.92 6.85
CA ALA A 45 1.55 -8.50 6.61
C ALA A 45 1.70 -8.20 5.11
N SER A 46 2.48 -9.01 4.39
CA SER A 46 2.65 -8.89 2.93
C SER A 46 1.35 -9.07 2.17
N LYS A 47 0.49 -10.02 2.58
CA LYS A 47 -0.85 -10.19 1.98
C LYS A 47 -1.72 -8.97 2.19
N VAL A 48 -1.80 -8.46 3.42
CA VAL A 48 -2.59 -7.24 3.73
C VAL A 48 -2.08 -6.04 2.92
N LEU A 49 -0.76 -5.90 2.76
CA LEU A 49 -0.16 -4.86 1.93
C LEU A 49 -0.56 -5.00 0.46
N CYS A 50 -0.46 -6.21 -0.09
CA CYS A 50 -0.82 -6.50 -1.48
C CYS A 50 -2.30 -6.18 -1.73
N ASP A 51 -3.19 -6.68 -0.86
CA ASP A 51 -4.63 -6.43 -0.96
C ASP A 51 -4.96 -4.94 -0.85
N ALA A 52 -4.30 -4.21 0.07
CA ALA A 52 -4.48 -2.77 0.22
C ALA A 52 -4.07 -2.01 -1.05
N ARG A 53 -2.92 -2.36 -1.63
CA ARG A 53 -2.41 -1.73 -2.86
C ARG A 53 -3.24 -2.08 -4.09
N ALA A 54 -3.74 -3.31 -4.19
CA ALA A 54 -4.65 -3.73 -5.25
C ALA A 54 -5.97 -2.96 -5.20
N ALA A 55 -6.49 -2.71 -3.99
CA ALA A 55 -7.69 -1.88 -3.81
C ALA A 55 -7.45 -0.39 -4.11
N GLN A 56 -6.20 0.08 -4.07
CA GLN A 56 -5.79 1.46 -4.38
C GLN A 56 -5.39 1.66 -5.86
N ALA A 57 -5.26 0.59 -6.64
CA ALA A 57 -4.92 0.72 -8.05
C ALA A 57 -6.02 1.54 -8.76
N PRO A 58 -5.66 2.64 -9.45
CA PRO A 58 -6.65 3.42 -10.17
C PRO A 58 -7.25 2.54 -11.26
N VAL A 59 -8.56 2.36 -11.24
CA VAL A 59 -9.30 1.91 -12.42
C VAL A 59 -9.03 2.93 -13.53
N ALA A 60 -8.24 2.54 -14.53
CA ALA A 60 -7.94 3.40 -15.66
C ALA A 60 -9.20 3.60 -16.53
N ALA A 61 -9.92 4.70 -16.34
CA ALA A 61 -10.79 5.38 -17.32
C ALA A 61 -11.25 6.72 -16.68
N HIS A 62 -10.87 7.92 -17.12
CA HIS A 62 -10.77 8.42 -18.49
C HIS A 62 -9.64 9.47 -18.61
N ALA A 63 -8.60 9.18 -19.37
CA ALA A 63 -7.71 10.19 -19.90
C ALA A 63 -8.28 10.68 -21.24
N ASN A 64 -9.18 11.67 -21.22
CA ASN A 64 -9.53 12.41 -22.43
C ASN A 64 -8.40 13.39 -22.74
N VAL A 65 -7.41 12.94 -23.52
CA VAL A 65 -6.43 13.80 -24.19
C VAL A 65 -7.20 14.60 -25.23
N GLN A 66 -7.68 15.78 -24.85
CA GLN A 66 -8.14 16.74 -25.84
C GLN A 66 -6.91 17.34 -26.53
N VAL A 67 -6.63 16.77 -27.69
CA VAL A 67 -5.64 17.22 -28.66
C VAL A 67 -5.75 18.72 -28.89
N MET A 68 -4.61 19.40 -28.76
CA MET A 68 -4.38 20.79 -29.11
C MET A 68 -4.83 21.06 -30.56
N ARG A 69 -5.84 21.91 -30.74
CA ARG A 69 -6.15 22.53 -32.04
C ARG A 69 -5.55 23.94 -32.06
N PRO A 70 -4.69 24.31 -33.03
CA PRO A 70 -4.31 25.70 -33.22
C PRO A 70 -5.46 26.43 -33.92
N GLN A 71 -5.87 27.58 -33.40
CA GLN A 71 -6.74 28.50 -34.13
C GLN A 71 -5.89 29.72 -34.50
N MET A 72 -5.45 29.76 -35.76
CA MET A 72 -5.14 31.02 -36.42
C MET A 72 -6.45 31.61 -36.95
N ALA A 73 -6.78 32.82 -36.53
CA ALA A 73 -7.57 33.83 -37.24
C ALA A 73 -7.53 35.12 -36.44
#